data_AF-A0A158DWZ5-F1
#
_entry.id   AF-A0A158DWZ5-F1
#
_cell.length_a   1.000
_cell.length_b   1.000
_cell.length_c   1.000
_cell.angle_alpha   90.00
_cell.angle_beta   90.00
_cell.angle_gamma   90.00
#
_symmetry.space_group_name_H-M   'P 1'
#
loop_
_entity.id
_entity.type
_entity.pdbx_description
1 polymer ?
#
loop_
_entity_poly.entity_id
_entity_poly.type
_entity_poly.pdbx_seq_one_letter_code
_entity_poly.pdbx_strand_id
1 'polypeptide(L)'
;MKKEARDLLGDLINGRLSPEEAEAVYDWYMDNLTVDDPPVTDMLGFSKKEWTAYAHGAEFQDVANWRAHGWPDTCFVCGKPIVSDNFGWLAREHEGRMQLKHVMCPKK
;
A
#
# COMPACT_ATOMS: atom_id res chain seq x y z
N MET A 1 19.41 12.32 -2.34
CA MET A 1 18.04 12.80 -2.60
C MET A 1 17.76 13.99 -1.69
N LYS A 2 16.74 14.82 -1.96
CA LYS A 2 16.30 15.89 -1.03
C LYS A 2 15.00 15.46 -0.34
N LYS A 3 14.78 15.91 0.89
CA LYS A 3 13.54 15.65 1.66
C LYS A 3 12.43 16.57 1.14
N GLU A 4 11.71 16.11 0.13
CA GLU A 4 10.64 16.88 -0.53
C GLU A 4 9.42 15.97 -0.70
N ALA A 5 8.26 16.45 -0.27
CA ALA A 5 7.02 15.68 -0.38
C ALA A 5 6.80 15.22 -1.84
N ARG A 6 6.47 13.94 -2.02
CA ARG A 6 6.22 13.33 -3.32
C ARG A 6 5.06 12.35 -3.26
N ASP A 7 4.49 12.04 -4.41
CA ASP A 7 3.52 10.96 -4.55
C ASP A 7 4.22 9.70 -5.09
N LEU A 8 4.68 8.83 -4.19
CA LEU A 8 5.50 7.66 -4.56
C LEU A 8 4.72 6.66 -5.42
N LEU A 9 3.50 6.31 -5.03
CA LEU A 9 2.67 5.41 -5.84
C LEU A 9 2.25 6.08 -7.15
N GLY A 10 2.00 7.39 -7.14
CA GLY A 10 1.74 8.15 -8.36
C GLY A 10 2.90 8.08 -9.34
N ASP A 11 4.13 8.24 -8.86
CA ASP A 11 5.32 8.11 -9.70
C ASP A 11 5.50 6.69 -10.27
N LEU A 12 5.17 5.66 -9.48
CA LEU A 12 5.17 4.26 -9.93
C LEU A 12 4.10 3.99 -11.00
N ILE A 13 2.86 4.48 -10.79
CA ILE A 13 1.74 4.36 -11.75
C ILE A 13 2.10 5.02 -13.09
N ASN A 14 2.78 6.17 -13.05
CA ASN A 14 3.17 6.91 -14.25
C ASN A 14 4.48 6.40 -14.88
N GLY A 15 5.09 5.33 -14.36
CA GLY A 15 6.35 4.77 -14.87
C GLY A 15 7.54 5.71 -14.71
N ARG A 16 7.49 6.67 -13.78
CA ARG A 16 8.62 7.56 -13.46
C ARG A 16 9.62 6.92 -12.51
N LEU A 17 9.19 5.86 -11.82
CA LEU A 17 10.02 4.97 -11.02
C LEU A 17 9.75 3.53 -11.44
N SER A 18 10.76 2.68 -11.41
CA SER A 18 10.59 1.23 -11.33
C SER A 18 10.16 0.81 -9.91
N PRO A 19 9.65 -0.43 -9.72
CA PRO A 19 9.38 -0.97 -8.39
C PRO A 19 10.60 -0.91 -7.46
N GLU A 20 11.78 -1.27 -7.96
CA GLU A 20 13.03 -1.26 -7.19
C GLU A 20 13.45 0.16 -6.83
N GLU A 21 13.27 1.12 -7.74
CA GLU A 21 13.52 2.53 -7.46
C GLU A 21 12.55 3.09 -6.41
N ALA A 22 11.30 2.64 -6.40
CA ALA A 22 10.31 3.03 -5.40
C ALA A 22 10.69 2.53 -4.00
N GLU A 23 11.14 1.27 -3.85
CA GLU A 23 11.64 0.75 -2.58
C GLU A 23 12.90 1.52 -2.13
N ALA A 24 13.86 1.77 -3.03
CA ALA A 24 15.06 2.54 -2.70
C ALA A 24 14.75 3.99 -2.26
N VAL A 25 13.71 4.61 -2.83
CA VAL A 25 13.22 5.90 -2.38
C VAL A 25 12.66 5.80 -0.98
N TYR A 26 11.79 4.82 -0.71
CA TYR A 26 11.21 4.61 0.61
C TYR A 26 12.29 4.38 1.68
N ASP A 27 13.25 3.50 1.41
CA ASP A 27 14.38 3.21 2.31
C ASP A 27 15.16 4.48 2.63
N TRP A 28 15.47 5.29 1.62
CA TRP A 28 16.15 6.57 1.85
C TRP A 28 15.34 7.50 2.75
N TYR A 29 14.01 7.57 2.60
CA TYR A 29 13.18 8.38 3.50
C TYR A 29 13.22 7.83 4.93
N MET A 30 13.05 6.52 5.12
CA MET A 30 13.10 5.90 6.44
C MET A 30 14.43 6.12 7.16
N ASP A 31 15.54 6.08 6.42
CA ASP A 31 16.88 6.29 6.97
C ASP A 31 17.21 7.75 7.28
N ASN A 32 16.55 8.70 6.62
CA ASN A 32 16.93 10.12 6.69
C ASN A 32 15.92 11.00 7.42
N LEU A 33 14.67 10.58 7.60
CA LEU A 33 13.67 11.34 8.35
C LEU A 33 14.03 11.40 9.85
N THR A 34 13.78 12.55 10.47
CA THR A 34 13.93 12.76 11.90
C THR A 34 12.57 12.99 12.56
N VAL A 35 12.54 13.09 13.89
CA VAL A 35 11.32 13.38 14.66
C VAL A 35 10.71 14.75 14.36
N ASP A 36 11.48 15.66 13.75
CA ASP A 36 11.03 17.01 13.37
C ASP A 36 10.41 17.04 11.96
N ASP A 37 10.61 15.98 11.16
CA ASP A 37 10.03 15.86 9.84
C ASP A 37 8.58 15.33 9.92
N PRO A 38 7.73 15.61 8.92
CA PRO A 38 6.44 14.94 8.81
C PRO A 38 6.58 13.41 8.73
N PRO A 39 5.54 12.65 9.13
CA PRO A 39 5.52 11.20 8.99
C PRO A 39 5.84 10.77 7.55
N VAL A 40 6.55 9.64 7.40
CA VAL A 40 6.91 9.09 6.08
C VAL A 40 5.69 8.91 5.17
N THR A 41 4.53 8.59 5.75
CA THR A 41 3.26 8.46 5.03
C THR A 41 2.84 9.75 4.35
N ASP A 42 3.05 10.88 5.01
CA ASP A 42 2.70 12.20 4.49
C ASP A 42 3.75 12.64 3.46
N MET A 43 5.03 12.38 3.74
CA MET A 43 6.14 12.68 2.83
C MET A 43 6.07 11.92 1.50
N LEU A 44 5.53 10.69 1.51
CA LEU A 44 5.43 9.83 0.32
C LEU A 44 4.01 9.76 -0.28
N GLY A 45 3.06 10.53 0.26
CA GLY A 45 1.72 10.65 -0.31
C GLY A 45 0.86 9.39 -0.15
N PHE A 46 1.09 8.61 0.91
CA PHE A 46 0.27 7.45 1.21
C PHE A 46 -1.00 7.84 1.99
N SER A 47 -2.15 7.36 1.54
CA SER A 47 -3.32 7.27 2.40
C SER A 47 -3.10 6.21 3.49
N LYS A 48 -3.88 6.30 4.58
CA LYS A 48 -3.86 5.29 5.67
C LYS A 48 -4.08 3.87 5.17
N LYS A 49 -4.92 3.72 4.14
CA LYS A 49 -5.28 2.43 3.54
C LYS A 49 -4.11 1.80 2.80
N GLU A 50 -3.41 2.61 2.02
CA GLU A 50 -2.23 2.20 1.26
C GLU A 50 -1.09 1.84 2.18
N TRP A 51 -0.85 2.67 3.20
CA TRP A 51 0.14 2.38 4.23
C TRP A 51 -0.17 1.08 4.98
N THR A 52 -1.45 0.84 5.28
CA THR A 52 -1.89 -0.41 5.93
C THR A 52 -1.66 -1.63 5.04
N ALA A 53 -1.91 -1.53 3.73
CA ALA A 53 -1.62 -2.61 2.80
C ALA A 53 -0.13 -2.95 2.77
N TYR A 54 0.72 -1.92 2.65
CA TYR A 54 2.18 -2.09 2.68
C TYR A 54 2.64 -2.72 4.00
N ALA A 55 2.15 -2.24 5.14
CA ALA A 55 2.45 -2.81 6.46
C ALA A 55 1.99 -4.27 6.62
N HIS A 56 1.02 -4.72 5.81
CA HIS A 56 0.59 -6.12 5.75
C HIS A 56 1.44 -6.99 4.81
N GLY A 57 2.41 -6.41 4.11
CA GLY A 57 3.34 -7.09 3.21
C GLY A 57 2.97 -6.97 1.72
N ALA A 58 2.07 -6.06 1.32
CA ALA A 58 1.88 -5.76 -0.09
C ALA A 58 3.05 -4.90 -0.61
N GLU A 59 3.55 -5.21 -1.80
CA GLU A 59 4.60 -4.40 -2.42
C GLU A 59 4.04 -3.06 -2.92
N PHE A 60 4.88 -2.02 -3.08
CA PHE A 60 4.40 -0.76 -3.63
C PHE A 60 3.76 -0.92 -5.02
N GLN A 61 4.23 -1.87 -5.82
CA GLN A 61 3.66 -2.15 -7.14
C GLN A 61 2.22 -2.70 -7.05
N ASP A 62 1.93 -3.55 -6.08
CA ASP A 62 0.55 -4.05 -5.85
C ASP A 62 -0.36 -2.91 -5.40
N VAL A 63 0.10 -2.09 -4.46
CA VAL A 63 -0.69 -0.98 -3.91
C VAL A 63 -0.93 0.11 -4.97
N ALA A 64 0.08 0.41 -5.78
CA ALA A 64 -0.04 1.31 -6.95
C ALA A 64 -1.07 0.78 -7.95
N ASN A 65 -1.03 -0.53 -8.25
CA ASN A 65 -2.00 -1.17 -9.13
C ASN A 65 -3.43 -1.05 -8.56
N TRP A 66 -3.63 -1.27 -7.26
CA TRP A 66 -4.94 -1.08 -6.62
C TRP A 66 -5.40 0.38 -6.60
N ARG A 67 -4.48 1.34 -6.43
CA ARG A 67 -4.78 2.76 -6.53
C ARG A 67 -5.26 3.13 -7.94
N ALA A 68 -4.61 2.61 -8.98
CA ALA A 68 -4.92 2.92 -10.38
C ALA A 68 -6.18 2.20 -10.89
N HIS A 69 -6.41 0.96 -10.46
CA HIS A 69 -7.41 0.07 -11.07
C HIS A 69 -8.54 -0.36 -10.13
N GLY A 70 -8.48 0.06 -8.87
CA GLY A 70 -9.45 -0.32 -7.84
C GLY A 70 -8.90 -1.37 -6.88
N TRP A 71 -9.39 -1.30 -5.65
CA TRP A 71 -9.00 -2.21 -4.58
C TRP A 71 -9.78 -3.52 -4.66
N PRO A 72 -9.20 -4.65 -4.21
CA PRO A 72 -9.96 -5.89 -4.06
C PRO A 72 -11.13 -5.65 -3.10
N ASP A 73 -12.34 -5.95 -3.57
CA ASP A 73 -13.60 -5.69 -2.87
C ASP A 73 -14.26 -6.95 -2.33
N THR A 74 -13.58 -8.10 -2.48
CA THR A 74 -14.10 -9.42 -2.14
C THR A 74 -13.04 -10.20 -1.38
N CYS A 75 -13.44 -10.79 -0.25
CA CYS A 75 -12.55 -11.64 0.55
C CYS A 75 -12.26 -12.94 -0.18
N PHE A 76 -10.99 -13.21 -0.46
CA PHE A 76 -10.60 -14.44 -1.18
C PHE A 76 -10.86 -15.74 -0.39
N VAL A 77 -11.06 -15.63 0.93
CA VAL A 77 -11.33 -16.79 1.80
C VAL A 77 -12.82 -17.13 1.88
N CYS A 78 -13.69 -16.13 2.10
CA CYS A 78 -15.12 -16.37 2.31
C CYS A 78 -16.04 -15.86 1.20
N GLY A 79 -15.49 -15.16 0.19
CA GLY A 79 -16.24 -14.60 -0.94
C GLY A 79 -17.16 -13.42 -0.59
N LYS A 80 -17.15 -12.95 0.66
CA LYS A 80 -17.99 -11.83 1.09
C LYS A 80 -17.32 -10.48 0.79
N PRO A 81 -18.10 -9.40 0.63
CA PRO A 81 -17.57 -8.07 0.34
C PRO A 81 -16.58 -7.55 1.40
N ILE A 82 -15.59 -6.81 0.94
CA ILE A 82 -14.64 -6.02 1.72
C ILE A 82 -14.85 -4.56 1.36
N VAL A 83 -15.12 -3.74 2.37
CA VAL A 83 -14.98 -2.29 2.24
C VAL A 83 -13.57 -1.94 2.68
N SER A 84 -12.69 -1.64 1.72
CA SER A 84 -11.27 -1.42 1.98
C SER A 84 -11.01 -0.26 2.95
N ASP A 85 -11.91 0.70 3.02
CA ASP A 85 -11.76 1.88 3.88
C ASP A 85 -12.14 1.61 5.34
N ASN A 86 -12.69 0.42 5.65
CA ASN A 86 -13.09 0.01 7.00
C ASN A 86 -12.00 -0.78 7.77
N PHE A 87 -10.83 -1.02 7.16
CA PHE A 87 -9.68 -1.70 7.79
C PHE A 87 -9.96 -3.10 8.39
N GLY A 88 -11.10 -3.73 8.08
CA GLY A 88 -11.47 -5.08 8.53
C GLY A 88 -10.80 -6.21 7.76
N TRP A 89 -9.63 -5.97 7.16
CA TRP A 89 -8.97 -6.85 6.19
C TRP A 89 -7.45 -6.91 6.39
N LEU A 90 -6.83 -7.93 5.80
CA LEU A 90 -5.39 -8.13 5.69
C LEU A 90 -5.03 -8.32 4.22
N ALA A 91 -3.95 -7.68 3.76
CA ALA A 91 -3.38 -7.96 2.44
C ALA A 91 -2.53 -9.24 2.53
N ARG A 92 -2.80 -10.24 1.68
CA ARG A 92 -2.05 -11.51 1.64
C ARG A 92 -1.95 -12.01 0.20
N GLU A 93 -0.86 -12.70 -0.09
CA GLU A 93 -0.71 -13.41 -1.36
C GLU A 93 -1.72 -14.56 -1.44
N HIS A 94 -2.41 -14.64 -2.57
CA HIS A 94 -3.29 -15.75 -2.92
C HIS A 94 -3.21 -15.98 -4.43
N GLU A 95 -2.87 -17.21 -4.83
CA GLU A 95 -2.71 -17.59 -6.25
C GLU A 95 -1.70 -16.70 -7.01
N GLY A 96 -0.58 -16.35 -6.38
CA GLY A 96 0.51 -15.57 -7.01
C GLY A 96 0.20 -14.08 -7.20
N ARG A 97 -0.83 -13.55 -6.53
CA ARG A 97 -1.17 -12.12 -6.52
C ARG A 97 -1.54 -11.68 -5.11
N MET A 98 -1.24 -10.43 -4.78
CA MET A 98 -1.74 -9.84 -3.54
C MET A 98 -3.25 -9.63 -3.62
N GLN A 99 -3.95 -10.02 -2.55
CA GLN A 99 -5.40 -9.87 -2.39
C GLN A 99 -5.77 -9.52 -0.95
N LEU A 100 -7.05 -9.25 -0.71
CA LEU A 100 -7.56 -8.97 0.63
C LEU A 100 -8.36 -10.15 1.19
N LYS A 101 -8.13 -10.48 2.46
CA LYS A 101 -9.04 -11.31 3.26
C LYS A 101 -9.54 -10.53 4.46
N HIS A 102 -10.72 -10.85 4.99
CA HIS A 102 -11.13 -10.31 6.29
C HIS A 102 -10.15 -10.72 7.39
N VAL A 103 -9.93 -9.83 8.37
CA VAL A 103 -9.21 -10.18 9.60
C VAL A 103 -9.91 -11.35 10.30
N MET A 104 -11.24 -11.28 10.38
CA MET A 104 -12.12 -12.37 10.78
C MET A 104 -13.26 -12.48 9.78
N CYS A 105 -13.38 -13.61 9.09
CA CYS A 105 -14.50 -13.84 8.18
C CYS A 105 -15.82 -13.87 8.99
N PRO A 106 -16.85 -13.12 8.59
CA PRO A 106 -18.10 -13.09 9.32
C PRO A 106 -18.81 -14.44 9.18
N LYS A 107 -19.42 -14.90 10.28
CA LYS A 107 -20.20 -16.14 10.31
C LYS A 107 -21.31 -16.12 9.25
N LYS A 108 -21.67 -17.31 8.77
CA LYS A 108 -22.76 -17.50 7.80
C LYS A 108 -24.06 -16.93 8.35
#